data_AF-A0A257MEX0-F1
#
_entry.id   AF-A0A257MEX0-F1
#
_cell.length_a   1.000
_cell.length_b   1.000
_cell.length_c   1.000
_cell.angle_alpha   90.00
_cell.angle_beta   90.00
_cell.angle_gamma   90.00
#
_symmetry.space_group_name_H-M   'P 1'
#
loop_
_entity.id
_entity.type
_entity.pdbx_description
1 polymer ?
#
loop_
_entity_poly.entity_id
_entity_poly.type
_entity_poly.pdbx_seq_one_letter_code
_entity_poly.pdbx_strand_id
1 'polypeptide(L)'
;MSILQIQECQGRLKPAKAMNLTIKEDEIAYLEGRKGTIAIAKSKGFFFYLETEAEERILFTEPEDLIVASSWGVGDKVKRALACTIFQLREMQAPLIVLPKGHPASPRLKVVVSIGERTRCSCQIQPGTHPEQDVLCASQEFHQMEIIGRSGGAEILGLAEEKSNIAVQKL
;
A
#
# COMPACT_ATOMS: atom_id res chain seq x y z
N MET A 1 33.40 36.66 17.16
CA MET A 1 32.98 35.67 16.15
C MET A 1 32.10 34.65 16.85
N SER A 2 30.81 34.65 16.52
CA SER A 2 29.77 33.87 17.20
C SER A 2 29.68 32.47 16.60
N ILE A 3 29.79 31.44 17.45
CA ILE A 3 29.64 30.03 17.11
C ILE A 3 28.13 29.74 17.09
N LEU A 4 27.60 29.45 15.90
CA LEU A 4 26.22 29.03 15.70
C LEU A 4 25.99 27.66 16.35
N GLN A 5 25.11 27.64 17.36
CA GLN A 5 24.57 26.43 17.96
C GLN A 5 23.69 25.72 16.94
N ILE A 6 24.08 24.50 16.57
CA ILE A 6 23.21 23.56 15.87
C ILE A 6 22.25 23.00 16.94
N GLN A 7 21.00 23.46 16.91
CA GLN A 7 19.91 22.82 17.65
C GLN A 7 19.63 21.46 16.99
N GLU A 8 20.10 20.39 17.62
CA GLU A 8 19.58 19.06 17.35
C GLU A 8 18.12 19.00 17.80
N CYS A 9 17.18 19.09 16.85
CA CYS A 9 15.80 18.70 17.09
C CYS A 9 15.71 17.17 17.18
N GLN A 10 16.17 16.60 18.30
CA GLN A 10 15.82 15.23 18.69
C GLN A 10 14.36 15.20 19.16
N GLY A 11 13.44 15.24 18.20
CA GLY A 11 12.06 14.84 18.44
C GLY A 11 12.06 13.34 18.72
N ARG A 12 11.92 12.94 19.99
CA ARG A 12 11.57 11.56 20.37
C ARG A 12 10.31 11.16 19.58
N LEU A 13 10.47 10.36 18.54
CA LEU A 13 9.37 9.60 17.97
C LEU A 13 8.80 8.73 19.10
N LYS A 14 7.58 9.06 19.54
CA LYS A 14 6.79 8.14 20.38
C LYS A 14 6.76 6.79 19.63
N PRO A 15 6.90 5.64 20.31
CA PRO A 15 6.79 4.35 19.64
C PRO A 15 5.44 4.33 18.92
N ALA A 16 5.49 4.18 17.60
CA ALA A 16 4.31 4.09 16.78
C ALA A 16 3.46 2.93 17.30
N LYS A 17 2.21 3.19 17.67
CA LYS A 17 1.30 2.15 18.16
C LYS A 17 1.06 1.16 17.01
N ALA A 18 1.30 -0.12 17.29
CA ALA A 18 1.00 -1.21 16.37
C ALA A 18 -0.50 -1.55 16.48
N MET A 19 -1.14 -1.75 15.33
CA MET A 19 -2.53 -2.19 15.23
C MET A 19 -2.57 -3.51 14.46
N ASN A 20 -3.29 -4.49 14.98
CA ASN A 20 -3.50 -5.77 14.30
C ASN A 20 -4.89 -5.78 13.64
N LEU A 21 -4.94 -6.17 12.37
CA LEU A 21 -6.17 -6.42 11.63
C LEU A 21 -6.26 -7.90 11.30
N THR A 22 -7.39 -8.52 11.64
CA THR A 22 -7.74 -9.84 11.13
C THR A 22 -8.33 -9.70 9.73
N ILE A 23 -7.82 -10.46 8.78
CA ILE A 23 -8.26 -10.47 7.38
C ILE A 23 -8.23 -11.92 6.90
N LYS A 24 -9.39 -12.49 6.58
CA LYS A 24 -9.48 -13.82 5.96
C LYS A 24 -9.14 -13.77 4.47
N GLU A 25 -8.93 -14.92 3.86
CA GLU A 25 -8.56 -15.03 2.45
C GLU A 25 -9.61 -14.43 1.47
N ASP A 26 -10.89 -14.50 1.84
CA ASP A 26 -12.02 -13.96 1.08
C ASP A 26 -12.43 -12.55 1.52
N GLU A 27 -11.60 -11.89 2.34
CA GLU A 27 -11.87 -10.55 2.88
C GLU A 27 -10.88 -9.50 2.37
N ILE A 28 -11.32 -8.25 2.40
CA ILE A 28 -10.56 -7.04 2.11
C ILE A 28 -10.79 -6.04 3.24
N ALA A 29 -9.71 -5.51 3.78
CA ALA A 29 -9.73 -4.43 4.75
C ALA A 29 -9.48 -3.10 4.06
N TYR A 30 -10.20 -2.06 4.46
CA TYR A 30 -10.01 -0.68 4.02
C TYR A 30 -9.54 0.18 5.18
N LEU A 31 -8.50 0.97 4.92
CA LEU A 31 -8.08 2.10 5.74
C LEU A 31 -8.45 3.37 4.99
N GLU A 32 -9.55 4.01 5.39
CA GLU A 32 -10.04 5.22 4.77
C GLU A 32 -9.65 6.43 5.61
N GLY A 33 -8.80 7.29 5.04
CA GLY A 33 -8.41 8.56 5.64
C GLY A 33 -9.33 9.70 5.21
N ARG A 34 -8.82 10.93 5.28
CA ARG A 34 -9.50 12.14 4.83
C ARG A 34 -9.37 12.36 3.32
N LYS A 35 -8.24 11.95 2.71
CA LYS A 35 -7.94 12.23 1.30
C LYS A 35 -7.56 10.99 0.49
N GLY A 36 -7.28 9.88 1.15
CA GLY A 36 -6.92 8.63 0.49
C GLY A 36 -7.55 7.41 1.15
N THR A 37 -7.51 6.31 0.42
CA THR A 37 -7.96 4.99 0.91
C THR A 37 -6.91 3.96 0.55
N ILE A 38 -6.61 3.07 1.49
CA ILE A 38 -5.79 1.87 1.27
C ILE A 38 -6.68 0.65 1.42
N ALA A 39 -6.49 -0.33 0.55
CA ALA A 39 -7.10 -1.64 0.61
C ALA A 39 -6.01 -2.70 0.85
N ILE A 40 -6.31 -3.67 1.72
CA ILE A 40 -5.41 -4.73 2.14
C ILE A 40 -6.14 -6.07 2.00
N ALA A 41 -5.54 -7.01 1.29
CA ALA A 41 -6.03 -8.39 1.22
C ALA A 41 -4.85 -9.38 1.24
N LYS A 42 -5.12 -10.64 1.58
CA LYS A 42 -4.13 -11.73 1.49
C LYS A 42 -3.81 -12.03 0.02
N SER A 43 -2.53 -12.30 -0.26
CA SER A 43 -2.03 -12.73 -1.56
C SER A 43 -2.41 -14.19 -1.90
N LYS A 44 -2.73 -15.00 -0.88
CA LYS A 44 -3.00 -16.44 -0.95
C LYS A 44 -1.80 -17.30 -1.39
N GLY A 45 -0.59 -16.75 -1.38
CA GLY A 45 0.60 -17.45 -1.87
C GLY A 45 0.61 -17.65 -3.39
N PHE A 46 -0.15 -16.82 -4.12
CA PHE A 46 -0.12 -16.82 -5.58
C PHE A 46 1.15 -16.16 -6.09
N PHE A 47 1.53 -16.47 -7.32
CA PHE A 47 2.54 -15.68 -8.02
C PHE A 47 1.87 -14.63 -8.90
N PHE A 48 2.57 -13.51 -9.12
CA PHE A 48 2.09 -12.39 -9.92
C PHE A 48 3.11 -12.03 -10.99
N TYR A 49 2.64 -11.72 -12.20
CA TYR A 49 3.48 -11.24 -13.28
C TYR A 49 3.63 -9.72 -13.18
N LEU A 50 4.86 -9.26 -12.97
CA LEU A 50 5.25 -7.86 -12.95
C LEU A 50 5.87 -7.49 -14.29
N GLU A 51 5.12 -6.76 -15.09
CA GLU A 51 5.52 -6.33 -16.41
C GLU A 51 6.19 -4.96 -16.35
N THR A 52 7.40 -4.87 -16.89
CA THR A 52 8.13 -3.60 -17.05
C THR A 52 8.37 -3.33 -18.53
N GLU A 53 8.93 -2.17 -18.89
CA GLU A 53 9.31 -1.90 -20.28
C GLU A 53 10.39 -2.86 -20.80
N ALA A 54 11.25 -3.39 -19.92
CA ALA A 54 12.41 -4.18 -20.30
C ALA A 54 12.19 -5.69 -20.21
N GLU A 55 11.42 -6.15 -19.22
CA GLU A 55 11.24 -7.56 -18.92
C GLU A 55 9.96 -7.81 -18.11
N GLU A 56 9.50 -9.07 -18.14
CA GLU A 56 8.51 -9.62 -17.21
C GLU A 56 9.24 -10.30 -16.04
N ARG A 57 8.79 -10.05 -14.82
CA ARG A 57 9.32 -10.68 -13.60
C ARG A 57 8.21 -11.41 -12.87
N ILE A 58 8.51 -12.60 -12.33
CA ILE A 58 7.57 -13.34 -11.49
C ILE A 58 7.80 -12.94 -10.02
N LEU A 59 6.73 -12.48 -9.37
CA LEU A 59 6.68 -12.21 -7.94
C LEU A 59 6.06 -13.42 -7.24
N PHE A 60 6.88 -14.19 -6.52
CA PHE A 60 6.40 -15.26 -5.65
C PHE A 60 5.97 -14.68 -4.31
N THR A 61 4.85 -15.15 -3.77
CA THR A 61 4.39 -14.75 -2.44
C THR A 61 4.13 -15.96 -1.56
N GLU A 62 4.20 -15.73 -0.25
CA GLU A 62 3.78 -16.68 0.77
C GLU A 62 2.29 -16.47 1.13
N PRO A 63 1.61 -17.45 1.73
CA PRO A 63 0.20 -17.31 2.13
C PRO A 63 -0.09 -16.10 3.01
N GLU A 64 0.90 -15.67 3.81
CA GLU A 64 0.75 -14.56 4.74
C GLU A 64 1.03 -13.19 4.12
N ASP A 65 1.65 -13.16 2.94
CA ASP A 65 1.93 -11.95 2.19
C ASP A 65 0.63 -11.26 1.76
N LEU A 66 0.75 -9.96 1.53
CA LEU A 66 -0.38 -9.09 1.26
C LEU A 66 -0.32 -8.55 -0.16
N ILE A 67 -1.50 -8.27 -0.70
CA ILE A 67 -1.70 -7.35 -1.81
C ILE A 67 -2.31 -6.07 -1.25
N VAL A 68 -1.59 -4.96 -1.41
CA VAL A 68 -1.95 -3.66 -0.85
C VAL A 68 -2.15 -2.67 -1.98
N ALA A 69 -3.35 -2.12 -2.11
CA ALA A 69 -3.68 -1.11 -3.11
C ALA A 69 -3.99 0.24 -2.45
N SER A 70 -3.60 1.35 -3.07
CA SER A 70 -3.89 2.70 -2.56
C SER A 70 -4.48 3.60 -3.64
N SER A 71 -5.24 4.60 -3.20
CA SER A 71 -5.82 5.63 -4.06
C SER A 71 -5.92 6.99 -3.36
N TRP A 72 -5.82 8.07 -4.15
CA TRP A 72 -6.11 9.44 -3.70
C TRP A 72 -7.61 9.75 -3.86
N GLY A 73 -8.40 9.21 -2.95
CA GLY A 73 -9.81 9.52 -2.80
C GLY A 73 -10.42 8.71 -1.67
N VAL A 74 -11.69 9.00 -1.38
CA VAL A 74 -12.48 8.34 -0.33
C VAL A 74 -13.86 7.97 -0.87
N GLY A 75 -14.57 7.12 -0.13
CA GLY A 75 -15.95 6.70 -0.42
C GLY A 75 -16.05 5.46 -1.32
N ASP A 76 -17.27 5.00 -1.52
CA ASP A 76 -17.55 3.67 -2.09
C ASP A 76 -17.03 3.48 -3.52
N LYS A 77 -17.01 4.56 -4.32
CA LYS A 77 -16.43 4.50 -5.67
C LYS A 77 -14.96 4.10 -5.63
N VAL A 78 -14.21 4.64 -4.67
CA VAL A 78 -12.78 4.36 -4.50
C VAL A 78 -12.59 2.95 -3.94
N LYS A 79 -13.36 2.56 -2.92
CA LYS A 79 -13.33 1.19 -2.36
C LYS A 79 -13.59 0.14 -3.44
N ARG A 80 -14.60 0.34 -4.29
CA ARG A 80 -14.87 -0.55 -5.44
C ARG A 80 -13.74 -0.60 -6.46
N ALA A 81 -13.09 0.52 -6.75
CA ALA A 81 -11.95 0.55 -7.67
C ALA A 81 -10.75 -0.22 -7.11
N LEU A 82 -10.47 -0.08 -5.82
CA LEU A 82 -9.44 -0.83 -5.12
C LEU A 82 -9.73 -2.34 -5.11
N ALA A 83 -10.95 -2.74 -4.72
CA ALA A 83 -11.38 -4.13 -4.77
C ALA A 83 -11.28 -4.71 -6.17
N CYS A 84 -11.77 -4.00 -7.19
CA CYS A 84 -11.67 -4.43 -8.58
C CYS A 84 -10.22 -4.64 -9.01
N THR A 85 -9.31 -3.74 -8.64
CA THR A 85 -7.88 -3.87 -8.97
C THR A 85 -7.28 -5.10 -8.31
N ILE A 86 -7.51 -5.29 -7.01
CA ILE A 86 -7.03 -6.47 -6.28
C ILE A 86 -7.61 -7.76 -6.86
N PHE A 87 -8.91 -7.78 -7.17
CA PHE A 87 -9.59 -8.93 -7.76
C PHE A 87 -9.00 -9.30 -9.13
N GLN A 88 -8.76 -8.30 -9.99
CA GLN A 88 -8.15 -8.52 -11.31
C GLN A 88 -6.76 -9.15 -11.19
N LEU A 89 -5.93 -8.66 -10.26
CA LEU A 89 -4.58 -9.20 -10.06
C LEU A 89 -4.61 -10.59 -9.41
N ARG A 90 -5.35 -10.75 -8.30
CA ARG A 90 -5.33 -11.96 -7.47
C ARG A 90 -6.18 -13.10 -8.02
N GLU A 91 -7.40 -12.82 -8.45
CA GLU A 91 -8.35 -13.86 -8.86
C GLU A 91 -8.35 -14.09 -10.37
N MET A 92 -8.09 -13.04 -11.15
CA MET A 92 -8.09 -13.10 -12.62
C MET A 92 -6.70 -13.17 -13.24
N GLN A 93 -5.64 -13.15 -12.42
CA GLN A 93 -4.23 -13.23 -12.85
C GLN A 93 -3.85 -12.19 -13.91
N ALA A 94 -4.46 -11.00 -13.85
CA ALA A 94 -4.08 -9.89 -14.71
C ALA A 94 -2.63 -9.47 -14.42
N PRO A 95 -1.86 -9.04 -15.43
CA PRO A 95 -0.49 -8.58 -15.23
C PRO A 95 -0.46 -7.27 -14.44
N LEU A 96 0.50 -7.14 -13.53
CA LEU A 96 0.82 -5.90 -12.83
C LEU A 96 1.83 -5.10 -13.66
N ILE A 97 1.39 -3.98 -14.22
CA ILE A 97 2.22 -3.17 -15.14
C ILE A 97 2.89 -2.04 -14.38
N VAL A 98 4.23 -1.97 -14.47
CA VAL A 98 5.05 -0.86 -14.00
C VAL A 98 5.37 0.06 -15.17
N LEU A 99 4.97 1.32 -15.06
CA LEU A 99 5.25 2.30 -16.10
C LEU A 99 6.64 2.90 -15.92
N PRO A 100 7.36 3.22 -17.01
CA PRO A 100 8.61 3.97 -16.90
C PRO A 100 8.36 5.36 -16.30
N LYS A 101 9.39 5.93 -15.64
CA LYS A 101 9.32 7.29 -15.09
C LYS A 101 8.99 8.29 -16.20
N GLY A 102 8.03 9.17 -15.94
CA GLY A 102 7.58 10.18 -16.90
C GLY A 102 6.56 9.68 -17.93
N HIS A 103 6.07 8.43 -17.85
CA HIS A 103 5.09 7.92 -18.80
C HIS A 103 3.78 8.74 -18.79
N PRO A 104 3.18 9.07 -19.96
CA PRO A 104 1.96 9.89 -20.03
C PRO A 104 0.73 9.30 -19.33
N ALA A 105 0.74 8.01 -19.03
CA ALA A 105 -0.33 7.36 -18.26
C ALA A 105 -0.16 7.48 -16.74
N SER A 106 1.05 7.72 -16.21
CA SER A 106 1.27 7.77 -14.76
C SER A 106 0.37 8.78 -14.04
N PRO A 107 0.13 10.01 -14.55
CA PRO A 107 -0.81 10.95 -13.92
C PRO A 107 -2.28 10.49 -13.94
N ARG A 108 -2.62 9.55 -14.82
CA ARG A 108 -3.96 8.97 -14.95
C ARG A 108 -4.19 7.79 -14.02
N LEU A 109 -3.12 7.19 -13.46
CA LEU A 109 -3.25 6.11 -12.48
C LEU A 109 -3.97 6.62 -11.23
N LYS A 110 -5.11 5.99 -10.94
CA LYS A 110 -5.93 6.29 -9.75
C LYS A 110 -5.73 5.27 -8.65
N VAL A 111 -5.17 4.11 -8.98
CA VAL A 111 -4.83 3.03 -8.06
C VAL A 111 -3.42 2.59 -8.37
N VAL A 112 -2.64 2.34 -7.32
CA VAL A 112 -1.34 1.66 -7.40
C VAL A 112 -1.32 0.51 -6.40
N VAL A 113 -0.45 -0.47 -6.62
CA VAL A 113 -0.42 -1.72 -5.87
C VAL A 113 1.00 -2.07 -5.46
N SER A 114 1.12 -2.70 -4.29
CA SER A 114 2.31 -3.32 -3.72
C SER A 114 1.96 -4.76 -3.38
N ILE A 115 2.86 -5.71 -3.61
CA ILE A 115 2.64 -7.13 -3.32
C ILE A 115 3.85 -7.71 -2.58
N GLY A 116 3.63 -8.30 -1.41
CA GLY A 116 4.67 -8.98 -0.64
C GLY A 116 4.43 -8.97 0.88
N GLU A 117 5.47 -9.32 1.64
CA GLU A 117 5.42 -9.40 3.11
C GLU A 117 5.20 -8.04 3.77
N ARG A 118 5.76 -6.97 3.19
CA ARG A 118 5.77 -5.62 3.78
C ARG A 118 5.52 -4.56 2.73
N THR A 119 4.71 -3.57 3.09
CA THR A 119 4.46 -2.38 2.28
C THR A 119 4.69 -1.12 3.11
N ARG A 120 5.62 -0.26 2.67
CA ARG A 120 5.87 1.07 3.24
C ARG A 120 5.18 2.14 2.40
N CYS A 121 4.30 2.91 3.01
CA CYS A 121 3.56 3.96 2.34
C CYS A 121 4.39 5.26 2.22
N SER A 122 4.43 5.84 1.02
CA SER A 122 5.16 7.08 0.75
C SER A 122 4.35 8.08 -0.08
N CYS A 123 4.32 9.34 0.31
CA CYS A 123 3.74 10.43 -0.49
C CYS A 123 4.81 11.18 -1.33
N GLN A 124 6.04 10.68 -1.36
CA GLN A 124 7.19 11.33 -2.01
C GLN A 124 7.66 10.62 -3.29
N ILE A 125 6.96 9.56 -3.70
CA ILE A 125 7.29 8.79 -4.89
C ILE A 125 6.28 9.02 -6.01
N GLN A 126 6.70 8.85 -7.25
CA GLN A 126 5.79 8.91 -8.40
C GLN A 126 4.92 7.63 -8.47
N PRO A 127 3.58 7.75 -8.65
CA PRO A 127 2.68 6.60 -8.75
C PRO A 127 3.00 5.68 -9.93
N GLY A 128 3.06 4.38 -9.67
CA GLY A 128 3.13 3.33 -10.69
C GLY A 128 4.46 3.25 -11.45
N THR A 129 5.53 3.83 -10.91
CA THR A 129 6.86 3.85 -11.56
C THR A 129 7.97 3.18 -10.75
N HIS A 130 7.62 2.59 -9.60
CA HIS A 130 8.57 1.90 -8.74
C HIS A 130 8.36 0.40 -8.92
N PRO A 131 9.34 -0.33 -9.46
CA PRO A 131 9.26 -1.78 -9.53
C PRO A 131 9.41 -2.43 -8.15
N GLU A 132 9.99 -1.72 -7.18
CA GLU A 132 10.12 -2.20 -5.81
C GLU A 132 8.73 -2.38 -5.18
N GLN A 133 8.39 -3.62 -4.83
CA GLN A 133 7.08 -3.97 -4.25
C GLN A 133 7.04 -3.84 -2.72
N ASP A 134 8.06 -3.22 -2.11
CA ASP A 134 8.10 -2.87 -0.68
C ASP A 134 7.60 -1.43 -0.42
N VAL A 135 7.30 -0.66 -1.47
CA VAL A 135 6.90 0.74 -1.36
C VAL A 135 5.63 1.05 -2.16
N LEU A 136 4.70 1.77 -1.54
CA LEU A 136 3.42 2.13 -2.14
C LEU A 136 3.19 3.63 -2.10
N CYS A 137 2.80 4.21 -3.24
CA CYS A 137 2.48 5.64 -3.30
C CYS A 137 1.14 5.87 -2.59
N ALA A 138 1.08 6.76 -1.59
CA ALA A 138 -0.12 6.98 -0.79
C ALA A 138 -0.36 8.46 -0.49
N SER A 139 -1.54 8.80 0.05
CA SER A 139 -1.81 10.17 0.53
C SER A 139 -0.93 10.50 1.75
N GLN A 140 -0.69 11.79 1.98
CA GLN A 140 0.23 12.29 3.02
C GLN A 140 -0.09 11.76 4.43
N GLU A 141 -1.35 11.46 4.72
CA GLU A 141 -1.78 10.92 6.01
C GLU A 141 -1.29 9.50 6.30
N PHE A 142 -0.91 8.75 5.26
CA PHE A 142 -0.33 7.41 5.38
C PHE A 142 1.18 7.42 5.21
N HIS A 143 1.83 8.58 5.11
CA HIS A 143 3.26 8.62 4.90
C HIS A 143 4.02 7.98 6.08
N GLN A 144 4.98 7.10 5.76
CA GLN A 144 5.75 6.28 6.72
C GLN A 144 4.92 5.23 7.48
N MET A 145 3.64 5.04 7.11
CA MET A 145 2.86 3.90 7.61
C MET A 145 3.40 2.62 6.97
N GLU A 146 3.47 1.56 7.77
CA GLU A 146 3.85 0.23 7.30
C GLU A 146 2.72 -0.76 7.50
N ILE A 147 2.56 -1.65 6.52
CA ILE A 147 1.60 -2.74 6.54
C ILE A 147 2.41 -4.02 6.36
N ILE A 148 2.31 -4.92 7.34
CA ILE A 148 3.12 -6.15 7.40
C ILE A 148 2.19 -7.35 7.45
N GLY A 149 2.42 -8.33 6.58
CA GLY A 149 1.76 -9.62 6.57
C GLY A 149 2.02 -10.38 7.86
N ARG A 150 0.95 -10.84 8.52
CA ARG A 150 1.02 -11.66 9.73
C ARG A 150 0.02 -12.81 9.62
N SER A 151 0.26 -13.86 10.39
CA SER A 151 -0.72 -14.96 10.44
C SER A 151 -2.10 -14.48 10.84
N GLY A 152 -3.09 -14.77 10.00
CA GLY A 152 -4.48 -14.35 10.19
C GLY A 152 -4.81 -12.90 9.79
N GLY A 153 -3.87 -12.13 9.24
CA GLY A 153 -4.17 -10.78 8.73
C GLY A 153 -2.95 -9.88 8.51
N ALA A 154 -2.98 -8.68 9.07
CA ALA A 154 -1.95 -7.66 8.89
C ALA A 154 -1.65 -6.89 10.19
N GLU A 155 -0.40 -6.50 10.37
CA GLU A 155 0.04 -5.54 11.38
C GLU A 155 0.28 -4.18 10.71
N ILE A 156 -0.29 -3.12 11.28
CA ILE A 156 -0.14 -1.74 10.82
C ILE A 156 0.66 -0.97 11.84
N LEU A 157 1.75 -0.35 11.38
CA LEU A 157 2.60 0.52 12.18
C LEU A 157 2.46 1.98 11.70
N GLY A 158 2.41 2.93 12.63
CA GLY A 158 2.43 4.36 12.30
C GLY A 158 1.08 4.97 11.93
N LEU A 159 -0.03 4.26 12.16
CA LEU A 159 -1.37 4.81 11.95
C LEU A 159 -1.72 5.82 13.05
N ALA A 160 -2.09 7.05 12.66
CA ALA A 160 -2.61 8.04 13.58
C ALA A 160 -4.09 7.76 13.88
N GLU A 161 -4.41 7.36 15.11
CA GLU A 161 -5.74 6.83 15.51
C GLU A 161 -6.91 7.80 15.26
N GLU A 162 -6.68 9.10 15.22
CA GLU A 162 -7.77 10.09 15.23
C GLU A 162 -8.44 10.32 13.87
N LYS A 163 -7.98 9.70 12.76
CA LYS A 163 -8.38 10.15 11.41
C LYS A 163 -8.65 9.05 10.37
N SER A 164 -8.68 7.78 10.77
CA SER A 164 -8.85 6.66 9.83
C SER A 164 -10.00 5.75 10.21
N ASN A 165 -10.93 5.55 9.27
CA ASN A 165 -12.00 4.58 9.38
C ASN A 165 -11.51 3.23 8.86
N ILE A 166 -11.77 2.17 9.62
CA ILE A 166 -11.40 0.81 9.25
C ILE A 166 -12.68 0.01 8.99
N ALA A 167 -12.73 -0.65 7.85
CA ALA A 167 -13.83 -1.55 7.49
C ALA A 167 -13.27 -2.84 6.88
N VAL A 168 -13.86 -3.98 7.24
CA VAL A 168 -13.53 -5.28 6.65
C VAL A 168 -14.81 -5.84 6.02
N GLN A 169 -14.70 -6.35 4.80
CA GLN A 169 -15.81 -6.97 4.08
C GLN A 169 -15.29 -8.07 3.17
N LYS A 170 -16.19 -8.83 2.54
CA LYS A 170 -15.81 -9.78 1.50
C LYS A 170 -15.24 -9.06 0.27
N LEU A 171 -14.21 -9.68 -0.31
CA LEU A 171 -13.58 -9.26 -1.57
C LEU A 171 -14.30 -9.88 -2.77
#